data_AF-A0A0N1H3T0-F1
#
_entry.id   AF-A0A0N1H3T0-F1
#
_cell.length_a   1.000
_cell.length_b   1.000
_cell.length_c   1.000
_cell.angle_alpha   90.00
_cell.angle_beta   90.00
_cell.angle_gamma   90.00
#
_symmetry.space_group_name_H-M   'P 1'
#
loop_
_entity.id
_entity.type
_entity.pdbx_description
1 polymer ?
#
loop_
_entity_poly.entity_id
_entity_poly.type
_entity_poly.pdbx_seq_one_letter_code
_entity_poly.pdbx_strand_id
1 'polypeptide(L)'
;MSEESTKTDQTQSPELSDTVPTQNPDLSDTVSTQTPELFDTVSIQRSELSITDPTVTGPAATTADQPIERQDPSPPPETSALPSESNIETEQTGSAIEKQPSEEPPQVEMELASDPPAHIAAGSQLRWPLVVLLRSTKSKAAAPNALSRQNQSFGGVWAFVSLMSADGSTSLAPPHPELLLGQPVASIRSLPDVQGQESSAFAYASFPGLAIALPGRYLFKINVVDMHSAHMGSTARVLKPLHTDTFDVVDEMNPAEAAAAESIVAKAFARLEEIGLTI
;
A
#
# COMPACT_ATOMS: atom_id res chain seq x y z
N MET A 1 -71.78 -11.48 17.40
CA MET A 1 -72.01 -10.75 16.14
C MET A 1 -70.86 -11.11 15.22
N SER A 2 -71.23 -11.84 14.18
CA SER A 2 -70.38 -12.42 13.15
C SER A 2 -69.97 -11.37 12.11
N GLU A 3 -69.26 -11.83 11.06
CA GLU A 3 -68.77 -11.15 9.85
C GLU A 3 -67.30 -10.70 10.00
N GLU A 4 -66.28 -11.51 9.65
CA GLU A 4 -65.98 -12.21 8.39
C GLU A 4 -65.89 -11.26 7.18
N SER A 5 -64.66 -11.00 6.72
CA SER A 5 -64.38 -10.52 5.37
C SER A 5 -62.97 -10.94 4.95
N THR A 6 -62.92 -12.09 4.29
CA THR A 6 -61.84 -12.57 3.43
C THR A 6 -61.94 -11.91 2.05
N LYS A 7 -60.86 -11.36 1.51
CA LYS A 7 -60.70 -11.09 0.06
C LYS A 7 -59.24 -10.71 -0.25
N THR A 8 -58.56 -11.08 -1.33
CA THR A 8 -58.56 -12.20 -2.29
C THR A 8 -57.19 -12.12 -2.99
N ASP A 9 -56.62 -13.30 -3.24
CA ASP A 9 -55.50 -13.60 -4.13
C ASP A 9 -55.60 -12.91 -5.51
N GLN A 10 -54.51 -12.38 -6.04
CA GLN A 10 -54.34 -12.31 -7.49
C GLN A 10 -52.87 -12.35 -7.89
N THR A 11 -52.40 -13.59 -8.01
CA THR A 11 -51.25 -14.01 -8.81
C THR A 11 -51.54 -13.77 -10.30
N GLN A 12 -50.71 -12.98 -10.99
CA GLN A 12 -50.61 -13.00 -12.45
C GLN A 12 -49.13 -13.04 -12.86
N SER A 13 -48.69 -14.22 -13.29
CA SER A 13 -47.53 -14.39 -14.16
C SER A 13 -47.99 -14.22 -15.61
N PRO A 14 -47.22 -13.51 -16.46
CA PRO A 14 -47.26 -13.74 -17.89
C PRO A 14 -46.04 -14.55 -18.36
N GLU A 15 -46.32 -15.25 -19.45
CA GLU A 15 -45.64 -16.41 -19.98
C GLU A 15 -44.25 -16.15 -20.58
N LEU A 16 -43.48 -17.23 -20.54
CA LEU A 16 -42.34 -17.52 -21.41
C LEU A 16 -42.75 -17.40 -22.88
N SER A 17 -41.92 -16.72 -23.67
CA SER A 17 -41.93 -16.87 -25.12
C SER A 17 -40.57 -17.40 -25.58
N ASP A 18 -40.73 -18.42 -26.41
CA ASP A 18 -39.77 -19.34 -26.99
C ASP A 18 -38.82 -18.72 -28.03
N THR A 19 -37.59 -19.24 -28.02
CA THR A 19 -36.90 -19.86 -29.18
C THR A 19 -36.27 -18.99 -30.31
N VAL A 20 -34.92 -18.88 -30.27
CA VAL A 20 -33.88 -19.20 -31.33
C VAL A 20 -33.88 -18.34 -32.63
N PRO A 21 -32.73 -17.90 -33.22
CA PRO A 21 -31.52 -18.71 -33.48
C PRO A 21 -30.12 -18.12 -33.24
N THR A 22 -29.25 -19.08 -32.95
CA THR A 22 -27.81 -19.17 -33.23
C THR A 22 -27.40 -18.48 -34.54
N GLN A 23 -26.55 -17.47 -34.44
CA GLN A 23 -25.59 -17.12 -35.48
C GLN A 23 -24.21 -17.04 -34.85
N ASN A 24 -23.34 -17.98 -35.21
CA ASN A 24 -21.90 -17.88 -35.06
C ASN A 24 -21.36 -17.09 -36.26
N PRO A 25 -20.85 -15.87 -36.07
CA PRO A 25 -19.84 -15.35 -36.98
C PRO A 25 -18.46 -15.84 -36.52
N ASP A 26 -17.91 -16.73 -37.34
CA ASP A 26 -16.49 -17.02 -37.45
C ASP A 26 -15.74 -15.70 -37.72
N LEU A 27 -15.00 -15.23 -36.72
CA LEU A 27 -14.02 -14.15 -36.88
C LEU A 27 -12.68 -14.67 -36.39
N SER A 28 -12.05 -15.40 -37.30
CA SER A 28 -10.60 -15.54 -37.37
C SER A 28 -9.98 -14.18 -37.66
N ASP A 29 -9.61 -13.42 -36.62
CA ASP A 29 -8.68 -12.30 -36.75
C ASP A 29 -7.62 -12.38 -35.64
N THR A 30 -6.48 -12.92 -36.05
CA THR A 30 -5.17 -12.82 -35.42
C THR A 30 -4.79 -11.35 -35.22
N VAL A 31 -5.02 -10.82 -34.02
CA VAL A 31 -4.32 -9.62 -33.55
C VAL A 31 -3.15 -10.07 -32.68
N SER A 32 -1.96 -9.93 -33.25
CA SER A 32 -0.68 -10.10 -32.58
C SER A 32 -0.50 -8.93 -31.59
N THR A 33 -0.84 -9.14 -30.33
CA THR A 33 -0.46 -8.23 -29.25
C THR A 33 0.99 -8.52 -28.87
N GLN A 34 1.88 -7.73 -29.47
CA GLN A 34 3.26 -7.59 -29.03
C GLN A 34 3.26 -6.87 -27.68
N THR A 35 3.34 -7.63 -26.60
CA THR A 35 3.56 -7.12 -25.25
C THR A 35 4.99 -6.57 -25.15
N PRO A 36 5.22 -5.33 -24.71
CA PRO A 36 6.55 -4.90 -24.32
C PRO A 36 6.91 -5.57 -22.98
N GLU A 37 7.80 -6.56 -23.03
CA GLU A 37 8.53 -7.03 -21.85
C GLU A 37 9.40 -5.91 -21.31
N LEU A 38 8.92 -5.21 -20.29
CA LEU A 38 9.71 -4.31 -19.47
C LEU A 38 9.36 -4.52 -18.00
N PHE A 39 9.63 -5.72 -17.51
CA PHE A 39 10.02 -5.89 -16.11
C PHE A 39 11.17 -6.89 -16.10
N ASP A 40 12.39 -6.35 -16.18
CA ASP A 40 13.58 -7.07 -15.75
C ASP A 40 13.32 -7.61 -14.35
N THR A 41 13.18 -8.93 -14.29
CA THR A 41 13.18 -9.70 -13.07
C THR A 41 14.48 -9.40 -12.36
N VAL A 42 14.43 -8.54 -11.34
CA VAL A 42 15.51 -8.43 -10.36
C VAL A 42 15.58 -9.77 -9.64
N SER A 43 16.36 -10.68 -10.21
CA SER A 43 16.80 -11.90 -9.56
C SER A 43 17.68 -11.45 -8.40
N ILE A 44 17.09 -11.31 -7.22
CA ILE A 44 17.83 -11.23 -5.98
C ILE A 44 18.53 -12.58 -5.85
N GLN A 45 19.79 -12.65 -6.30
CA GLN A 45 20.67 -13.76 -5.97
C GLN A 45 20.79 -13.77 -4.44
N ARG A 46 20.01 -14.64 -3.81
CA ARG A 46 20.31 -15.15 -2.48
C ARG A 46 21.69 -15.78 -2.57
N SER A 47 22.69 -15.09 -2.05
CA SER A 47 23.96 -15.72 -1.70
C SER A 47 23.65 -16.87 -0.75
N GLU A 48 23.74 -18.09 -1.24
CA GLU A 48 23.68 -19.28 -0.41
C GLU A 48 24.88 -19.25 0.55
N LEU A 49 24.62 -18.86 1.79
CA LEU A 49 25.52 -19.15 2.91
C LEU A 49 25.46 -20.65 3.13
N SER A 50 26.37 -21.38 2.48
CA SER A 50 26.63 -22.79 2.76
C SER A 50 27.15 -22.91 4.20
N ILE A 51 26.24 -23.21 5.13
CA ILE A 51 26.60 -23.67 6.47
C ILE A 51 26.98 -25.14 6.32
N THR A 52 28.27 -25.41 6.25
CA THR A 52 28.81 -26.77 6.35
C THR A 52 28.63 -27.29 7.77
N ASP A 53 27.84 -28.35 7.89
CA ASP A 53 27.63 -29.16 9.09
C ASP A 53 28.84 -30.11 9.28
N PRO A 54 29.59 -30.06 10.40
CA PRO A 54 30.64 -31.05 10.63
C PRO A 54 30.07 -32.30 11.31
N THR A 55 30.00 -33.36 10.53
CA THR A 55 29.84 -34.74 11.00
C THR A 55 31.00 -35.10 11.94
N VAL A 56 30.69 -35.36 13.21
CA VAL A 56 31.60 -35.93 14.21
C VAL A 56 31.51 -37.44 14.16
N THR A 57 32.57 -38.15 13.76
CA THR A 57 33.01 -39.46 14.30
C THR A 57 34.40 -39.81 13.71
N GLY A 58 35.44 -39.94 14.54
CA GLY A 58 36.71 -40.56 14.13
C GLY A 58 37.93 -40.15 14.97
N PRO A 59 38.70 -41.10 15.58
CA PRO A 59 39.63 -40.81 16.67
C PRO A 59 41.10 -40.61 16.29
N ALA A 60 41.79 -39.90 17.20
CA ALA A 60 43.19 -40.05 17.64
C ALA A 60 44.36 -40.06 16.61
N ALA A 61 45.09 -38.93 16.55
CA ALA A 61 46.56 -38.83 16.50
C ALA A 61 46.93 -37.32 16.51
N THR A 62 47.56 -36.77 17.55
CA THR A 62 49.02 -36.70 17.78
C THR A 62 49.72 -35.58 16.96
N THR A 63 50.20 -34.56 17.71
CA THR A 63 51.44 -33.77 17.52
C THR A 63 51.44 -32.42 16.77
N ALA A 64 52.16 -31.48 17.41
CA ALA A 64 52.72 -30.18 17.00
C ALA A 64 51.73 -29.00 16.96
N ASP A 65 51.70 -28.09 17.95
CA ASP A 65 52.75 -27.13 18.38
C ASP A 65 53.13 -26.13 17.28
N GLN A 66 52.42 -25.00 17.23
CA GLN A 66 52.91 -23.73 16.68
C GLN A 66 52.29 -22.53 17.43
N PRO A 67 53.08 -21.52 17.82
CA PRO A 67 52.61 -20.34 18.53
C PRO A 67 52.08 -19.29 17.54
N ILE A 68 50.85 -18.82 17.74
CA ILE A 68 50.29 -17.70 16.98
C ILE A 68 50.85 -16.40 17.55
N GLU A 69 51.61 -15.73 16.70
CA GLU A 69 52.20 -14.41 16.87
C GLU A 69 51.11 -13.36 17.09
N ARG A 70 51.17 -12.66 18.23
CA ARG A 70 50.29 -11.53 18.56
C ARG A 70 50.75 -10.31 17.76
N GLN A 71 49.92 -9.80 16.87
CA GLN A 71 50.10 -8.47 16.30
C GLN A 71 49.44 -7.40 17.20
N ASP A 72 50.28 -6.50 17.69
CA ASP A 72 49.92 -5.28 18.40
C ASP A 72 49.23 -4.27 17.46
N PRO A 73 48.12 -3.64 17.87
CA PRO A 73 47.54 -2.51 17.14
C PRO A 73 48.32 -1.22 17.44
N SER A 74 48.83 -0.57 16.39
CA SER A 74 49.41 0.77 16.48
C SER A 74 48.34 1.84 16.79
N PRO A 75 48.64 2.83 17.66
CA PRO A 75 47.72 3.93 17.97
C PRO A 75 47.71 5.02 16.88
N PRO A 76 46.60 5.77 16.71
CA PRO A 76 46.55 6.92 15.81
C PRO A 76 47.30 8.14 16.39
N PRO A 77 47.89 9.00 15.55
CA PRO A 77 48.58 10.20 16.00
C PRO A 77 47.60 11.30 16.44
N GLU A 78 47.84 11.81 17.65
CA GLU A 78 47.33 13.09 18.14
C GLU A 78 47.77 14.23 17.22
N THR A 79 46.85 15.09 16.81
CA THR A 79 47.21 16.40 16.25
C THR A 79 46.54 17.50 17.07
N SER A 80 47.42 18.39 17.54
CA SER A 80 47.21 19.45 18.49
C SER A 80 46.33 20.59 17.97
N ALA A 81 45.44 21.05 18.85
CA ALA A 81 45.28 22.43 19.33
C ALA A 81 45.47 23.66 18.40
N LEU A 82 44.37 24.41 18.29
CA LEU A 82 44.20 25.89 18.49
C LEU A 82 44.86 26.87 17.48
N PRO A 83 44.53 28.18 17.55
CA PRO A 83 43.23 28.86 17.66
C PRO A 83 43.08 29.95 16.57
N SER A 84 41.88 30.50 16.35
CA SER A 84 41.73 31.85 15.77
C SER A 84 40.38 32.44 16.13
N GLU A 85 40.41 33.26 17.18
CA GLU A 85 39.39 34.26 17.46
C GLU A 85 39.51 35.38 16.42
N SER A 86 38.43 35.67 15.71
CA SER A 86 38.29 36.93 14.98
C SER A 86 36.93 37.52 15.34
N ASN A 87 36.96 38.44 16.29
CA ASN A 87 35.89 39.41 16.55
C ASN A 87 35.69 40.25 15.29
N ILE A 88 34.49 40.19 14.73
CA ILE A 88 33.99 41.21 13.81
C ILE A 88 32.74 41.79 14.45
N GLU A 89 32.93 42.92 15.13
CA GLU A 89 31.87 43.88 15.42
C GLU A 89 31.37 44.41 14.07
N THR A 90 30.09 44.20 13.77
CA THR A 90 29.40 44.92 12.68
C THR A 90 28.11 45.47 13.22
N GLU A 91 27.97 46.76 12.97
CA GLU A 91 26.99 47.68 13.51
C GLU A 91 25.56 47.28 13.15
N GLN A 92 24.70 47.43 14.16
CA GLN A 92 23.25 47.41 14.05
C GLN A 92 22.76 48.40 13.01
N THR A 93 22.20 47.89 11.92
CA THR A 93 21.21 48.62 11.13
C THR A 93 19.88 47.90 11.31
N GLY A 94 18.93 48.56 11.98
CA GLY A 94 17.63 48.00 12.31
C GLY A 94 16.79 47.69 11.07
N SER A 95 16.91 46.46 10.57
CA SER A 95 15.90 45.84 9.71
C SER A 95 14.80 45.26 10.58
N ALA A 96 13.57 45.71 10.36
CA ALA A 96 12.38 45.06 10.89
C ALA A 96 12.46 43.56 10.55
N ILE A 97 12.60 42.73 11.58
CA ILE A 97 12.52 41.28 11.46
C ILE A 97 11.05 40.97 11.16
N GLU A 98 10.70 41.03 9.88
CA GLU A 98 9.49 40.40 9.36
C GLU A 98 9.59 38.93 9.74
N LYS A 99 8.85 38.54 10.78
CA LYS A 99 8.77 37.16 11.26
C LYS A 99 8.33 36.31 10.07
N GLN A 100 9.29 35.66 9.41
CA GLN A 100 8.99 34.63 8.43
C GLN A 100 8.02 33.65 9.11
N PRO A 101 6.82 33.45 8.54
CA PRO A 101 5.92 32.44 9.06
C PRO A 101 6.67 31.12 8.98
N SER A 102 6.89 30.49 10.13
CA SER A 102 7.45 29.14 10.22
C SER A 102 6.52 28.24 9.40
N GLU A 103 6.94 27.89 8.19
CA GLU A 103 6.22 26.97 7.31
C GLU A 103 6.28 25.58 7.93
N GLU A 104 5.32 25.29 8.81
CA GLU A 104 5.09 23.93 9.28
C GLU A 104 4.84 23.05 8.04
N PRO A 105 5.51 21.89 7.89
CA PRO A 105 5.35 21.05 6.72
C PRO A 105 3.87 20.68 6.50
N PRO A 106 3.39 20.57 5.25
CA PRO A 106 2.03 20.14 4.98
C PRO A 106 1.78 18.78 5.64
N GLN A 107 0.73 18.74 6.46
CA GLN A 107 0.27 17.52 7.10
C GLN A 107 -0.55 16.73 6.07
N VAL A 108 -0.09 15.51 5.79
CA VAL A 108 -0.72 14.57 4.86
C VAL A 108 -1.43 13.50 5.68
N GLU A 109 -2.68 13.25 5.36
CA GLU A 109 -3.51 12.22 5.97
C GLU A 109 -3.82 11.12 4.96
N MET A 110 -3.88 9.88 5.44
CA MET A 110 -4.28 8.72 4.64
C MET A 110 -5.73 8.38 4.95
N GLU A 111 -6.52 8.14 3.90
CA GLU A 111 -7.90 7.67 4.01
C GLU A 111 -8.09 6.45 3.10
N LEU A 112 -8.96 5.54 3.52
CA LEU A 112 -9.39 4.44 2.68
C LEU A 112 -10.57 4.86 1.80
N ALA A 113 -10.47 4.67 0.49
CA ALA A 113 -11.59 4.97 -0.41
C ALA A 113 -12.73 3.95 -0.26
N SER A 114 -12.42 2.72 0.15
CA SER A 114 -13.37 1.63 0.29
C SER A 114 -12.92 0.65 1.37
N ASP A 115 -13.78 0.44 2.37
CA ASP A 115 -13.55 -0.57 3.39
C ASP A 115 -13.64 -1.99 2.80
N PRO A 116 -12.83 -2.93 3.29
CA PRO A 116 -12.99 -4.32 2.92
C PRO A 116 -14.39 -4.81 3.35
N PRO A 117 -15.03 -5.70 2.58
CA PRO A 117 -16.25 -6.37 3.02
C PRO A 117 -15.95 -7.17 4.29
N ALA A 118 -16.97 -7.35 5.12
CA ALA A 118 -16.84 -8.05 6.40
C ALA A 118 -16.38 -9.51 6.24
N HIS A 119 -16.66 -10.14 5.09
CA HIS A 119 -16.30 -11.53 4.80
C HIS A 119 -15.60 -11.65 3.44
N ILE A 120 -14.59 -12.49 3.37
CA ILE A 120 -13.76 -12.74 2.18
C ILE A 120 -13.55 -14.24 2.03
N ALA A 121 -13.64 -14.79 0.82
CA ALA A 121 -13.30 -16.19 0.59
C ALA A 121 -11.78 -16.41 0.61
N ALA A 122 -11.31 -17.42 1.35
CA ALA A 122 -9.91 -17.83 1.38
C ALA A 122 -9.43 -18.25 -0.01
N GLY A 123 -8.18 -17.92 -0.34
CA GLY A 123 -7.56 -18.19 -1.63
C GLY A 123 -8.14 -17.42 -2.82
N SER A 124 -9.25 -16.70 -2.64
CA SER A 124 -9.90 -15.93 -3.70
C SER A 124 -9.33 -14.52 -3.78
N GLN A 125 -9.16 -14.02 -5.01
CA GLN A 125 -8.76 -12.63 -5.21
C GLN A 125 -9.85 -11.68 -4.70
N LEU A 126 -9.43 -10.61 -4.01
CA LEU A 126 -10.30 -9.52 -3.63
C LEU A 126 -10.86 -8.93 -4.93
N ARG A 127 -12.18 -9.03 -5.11
CA ARG A 127 -12.85 -8.47 -6.29
C ARG A 127 -12.94 -6.94 -6.22
N TRP A 128 -12.73 -6.36 -5.03
CA TRP A 128 -12.56 -4.93 -4.86
C TRP A 128 -11.06 -4.61 -4.76
N PRO A 129 -10.59 -3.55 -5.42
CA PRO A 129 -9.26 -3.01 -5.17
C PRO A 129 -9.25 -2.30 -3.82
N LEU A 130 -8.25 -2.61 -2.99
CA LEU A 130 -7.97 -1.79 -1.82
C LEU A 130 -7.35 -0.47 -2.32
N VAL A 131 -8.03 0.65 -2.09
CA VAL A 131 -7.57 1.97 -2.58
C VAL A 131 -7.37 2.92 -1.41
N VAL A 132 -6.18 3.51 -1.37
CA VAL A 132 -5.74 4.45 -0.34
C VAL A 132 -5.60 5.81 -0.98
N LEU A 133 -6.23 6.83 -0.39
CA LEU A 133 -6.18 8.22 -0.81
C LEU A 133 -5.26 9.01 0.13
N LEU A 134 -4.50 9.94 -0.43
CA LEU A 134 -3.72 10.93 0.31
C LEU A 134 -4.46 12.26 0.26
N ARG A 135 -4.75 12.82 1.44
CA ARG A 135 -5.48 14.09 1.62
C ARG A 135 -4.60 15.12 2.31
N SER A 136 -4.79 16.38 1.94
CA SER A 136 -4.15 17.52 2.63
C SER A 136 -5.05 17.98 3.77
N THR A 137 -4.52 18.06 5.00
CA THR A 137 -5.29 18.53 6.17
C THR A 137 -5.29 20.05 6.33
N LYS A 138 -4.42 20.77 5.59
CA LYS A 138 -4.43 22.24 5.60
C LYS A 138 -5.67 22.78 4.88
N SER A 139 -6.39 23.67 5.57
CA SER A 139 -7.61 24.29 5.07
C SER A 139 -7.35 25.23 3.90
N LYS A 140 -8.36 25.33 3.03
CA LYS A 140 -8.53 26.11 1.80
C LYS A 140 -7.95 27.54 1.75
N ALA A 141 -7.53 28.13 2.89
CA ALA A 141 -7.10 29.53 3.00
C ALA A 141 -5.63 29.79 2.66
N ALA A 142 -4.80 28.75 2.50
CA ALA A 142 -3.39 28.88 2.10
C ALA A 142 -3.09 28.09 0.83
N ALA A 143 -3.90 28.28 -0.20
CA ALA A 143 -3.61 27.79 -1.54
C ALA A 143 -3.06 28.92 -2.43
N PRO A 144 -1.84 29.46 -2.21
CA PRO A 144 -1.13 30.07 -3.31
C PRO A 144 -0.62 28.90 -4.19
N ASN A 145 -1.11 28.87 -5.43
CA ASN A 145 -0.64 28.02 -6.53
C ASN A 145 -1.08 26.54 -6.48
N ALA A 146 -2.30 26.32 -6.97
CA ALA A 146 -2.75 25.06 -7.56
C ALA A 146 -1.79 24.53 -8.66
N LEU A 147 -0.89 25.36 -9.19
CA LEU A 147 0.21 24.98 -10.09
C LEU A 147 1.36 24.20 -9.41
N SER A 148 1.40 24.10 -8.08
CA SER A 148 2.40 23.29 -7.35
C SER A 148 1.96 21.85 -7.09
N ARG A 149 0.68 21.50 -7.33
CA ARG A 149 0.18 20.12 -7.24
C ARG A 149 0.47 19.29 -8.48
N GLN A 150 0.57 19.94 -9.64
CA GLN A 150 0.70 19.27 -10.94
C GLN A 150 2.12 18.74 -11.24
N ASN A 151 3.13 19.16 -10.46
CA ASN A 151 4.53 18.75 -10.62
C ASN A 151 5.11 18.01 -9.40
N GLN A 152 4.26 17.58 -8.44
CA GLN A 152 4.75 16.65 -7.43
C GLN A 152 4.91 15.27 -8.07
N SER A 153 6.13 15.00 -8.53
CA SER A 153 6.52 13.64 -8.85
C SER A 153 6.40 12.80 -7.59
N PHE A 154 5.49 11.82 -7.60
CA PHE A 154 5.44 10.76 -6.59
C PHE A 154 6.46 9.63 -6.88
N GLY A 155 7.41 9.86 -7.79
CA GLY A 155 8.42 8.89 -8.23
C GLY A 155 9.44 8.52 -7.16
N GLY A 156 9.03 7.71 -6.17
CA GLY A 156 9.79 7.44 -4.95
C GLY A 156 8.93 7.41 -3.69
N VAL A 157 7.62 7.64 -3.82
CA VAL A 157 6.65 7.40 -2.75
C VAL A 157 5.93 6.10 -3.02
N TRP A 158 5.96 5.19 -2.05
CA TRP A 158 5.44 3.85 -2.16
C TRP A 158 4.47 3.57 -1.02
N ALA A 159 3.41 2.83 -1.31
CA ALA A 159 2.49 2.28 -0.34
C ALA A 159 2.66 0.76 -0.28
N PHE A 160 2.56 0.18 0.90
CA PHE A 160 2.53 -1.26 1.07
C PHE A 160 1.48 -1.69 2.09
N VAL A 161 0.92 -2.87 1.83
CA VAL A 161 -0.10 -3.52 2.63
C VAL A 161 0.55 -4.68 3.39
N SER A 162 0.26 -4.76 4.68
CA SER A 162 0.60 -5.88 5.53
C SER A 162 -0.67 -6.48 6.09
N LEU A 163 -0.70 -7.79 6.24
CA LEU A 163 -1.79 -8.48 6.92
C LEU A 163 -1.45 -8.59 8.41
N MET A 164 -2.40 -8.22 9.27
CA MET A 164 -2.24 -8.24 10.72
C MET A 164 -3.25 -9.19 11.36
N SER A 165 -2.97 -9.62 12.58
CA SER A 165 -3.97 -10.25 13.46
C SER A 165 -5.15 -9.31 13.71
N ALA A 166 -6.32 -9.88 14.03
CA ALA A 166 -7.55 -9.14 14.29
C ALA A 166 -7.44 -8.03 15.35
N ASP A 167 -6.56 -8.19 16.33
CA ASP A 167 -6.29 -7.23 17.41
C ASP A 167 -5.24 -6.17 17.03
N GLY A 168 -4.65 -6.26 15.83
CA GLY A 168 -3.60 -5.37 15.37
C GLY A 168 -2.25 -5.51 16.09
N SER A 169 -2.08 -6.53 16.95
CA SER A 169 -0.87 -6.69 17.75
C SER A 169 0.30 -7.27 16.97
N THR A 170 0.02 -8.12 15.98
CA THR A 170 1.02 -8.94 15.29
C THR A 170 0.90 -8.80 13.77
N SER A 171 2.03 -8.57 13.10
CA SER A 171 2.10 -8.63 11.64
C SER A 171 2.29 -10.07 11.20
N LEU A 172 1.39 -10.55 10.33
CA LEU A 172 1.38 -11.94 9.84
C LEU A 172 2.04 -12.05 8.47
N ALA A 173 1.81 -11.10 7.57
CA ALA A 173 2.55 -10.96 6.31
C ALA A 173 3.12 -9.52 6.23
N PRO A 174 4.43 -9.33 5.99
CA PRO A 174 5.38 -10.22 5.29
C PRO A 174 6.15 -11.32 6.05
N PRO A 175 6.03 -11.57 7.37
CA PRO A 175 6.67 -12.74 7.99
C PRO A 175 6.28 -14.09 7.35
N HIS A 176 5.01 -14.20 6.92
CA HIS A 176 4.43 -15.30 6.16
C HIS A 176 3.92 -14.78 4.81
N PRO A 177 4.79 -14.61 3.79
CA PRO A 177 4.41 -14.06 2.50
C PRO A 177 3.40 -14.92 1.75
N GLU A 178 3.30 -16.21 2.07
CA GLU A 178 2.29 -17.14 1.56
C GLU A 178 0.87 -16.81 2.01
N LEU A 179 0.70 -16.01 3.08
CA LEU A 179 -0.61 -15.68 3.62
C LEU A 179 -1.30 -14.53 2.87
N LEU A 180 -0.53 -13.54 2.40
CA LEU A 180 -1.02 -12.40 1.61
C LEU A 180 -0.45 -12.48 0.20
N LEU A 181 -1.26 -12.98 -0.73
CA LEU A 181 -0.91 -13.18 -2.13
C LEU A 181 -1.23 -11.92 -2.96
N GLY A 182 -0.66 -11.86 -4.16
CA GLY A 182 -0.86 -10.75 -5.10
C GLY A 182 0.24 -9.69 -5.00
N GLN A 183 -0.12 -8.42 -5.24
CA GLN A 183 0.83 -7.30 -5.23
C GLN A 183 0.57 -6.39 -4.01
N PRO A 184 1.23 -6.63 -2.85
CA PRO A 184 1.03 -5.85 -1.63
C PRO A 184 1.78 -4.51 -1.64
N VAL A 185 2.37 -4.10 -2.77
CA VAL A 185 3.16 -2.87 -2.89
C VAL A 185 2.72 -2.10 -4.13
N ALA A 186 2.44 -0.81 -3.98
CA ALA A 186 2.01 0.06 -5.06
C ALA A 186 2.72 1.41 -4.99
N SER A 187 3.08 1.97 -6.15
CA SER A 187 3.55 3.36 -6.23
C SER A 187 2.37 4.31 -6.01
N ILE A 188 2.61 5.43 -5.34
CA ILE A 188 1.62 6.52 -5.26
C ILE A 188 1.46 7.16 -6.63
N ARG A 189 0.22 7.44 -7.04
CA ARG A 189 -0.15 8.10 -8.29
C ARG A 189 -0.92 9.37 -8.00
N SER A 190 -0.72 10.41 -8.81
CA SER A 190 -1.49 11.65 -8.71
C SER A 190 -2.95 11.40 -9.09
N LEU A 191 -3.88 12.07 -8.39
CA LEU A 191 -5.27 12.14 -8.84
C LEU A 191 -5.40 13.21 -9.93
N PRO A 192 -6.27 13.00 -10.95
CA PRO A 192 -6.58 14.04 -11.91
C PRO A 192 -7.29 15.20 -11.19
N ASP A 193 -6.96 16.43 -11.57
CA ASP A 193 -7.64 17.62 -11.06
C ASP A 193 -9.02 17.73 -11.72
N VAL A 194 -10.05 17.20 -11.04
CA VAL A 194 -11.44 17.29 -11.51
C VAL A 194 -11.96 18.68 -11.19
N GLN A 195 -11.99 19.56 -12.19
CA GLN A 195 -12.45 20.94 -12.05
C GLN A 195 -13.86 21.00 -11.42
N GLY A 196 -13.98 21.71 -10.30
CA GLY A 196 -15.25 21.91 -9.59
C GLY A 196 -15.53 20.91 -8.47
N GLN A 197 -14.70 19.88 -8.30
CA GLN A 197 -14.77 18.97 -7.17
C GLN A 197 -13.82 19.45 -6.06
N GLU A 198 -14.38 19.83 -4.91
CA GLU A 198 -13.62 20.22 -3.71
C GLU A 198 -13.02 18.97 -3.02
N SER A 199 -12.36 18.10 -3.78
CA SER A 199 -11.67 16.96 -3.21
C SER A 199 -10.35 17.43 -2.58
N SER A 200 -10.22 17.22 -1.27
CA SER A 200 -8.94 17.40 -0.59
C SER A 200 -7.95 16.26 -0.87
N ALA A 201 -8.39 15.19 -1.54
CA ALA A 201 -7.51 14.12 -2.00
C ALA A 201 -6.73 14.56 -3.24
N PHE A 202 -5.43 14.26 -3.27
CA PHE A 202 -4.54 14.69 -4.36
C PHE A 202 -3.71 13.54 -4.96
N ALA A 203 -3.68 12.38 -4.30
CA ALA A 203 -2.98 11.20 -4.78
C ALA A 203 -3.61 9.92 -4.24
N TYR A 204 -3.28 8.78 -4.83
CA TYR A 204 -3.81 7.48 -4.45
C TYR A 204 -2.81 6.34 -4.67
N ALA A 205 -3.04 5.22 -4.01
CA ALA A 205 -2.47 3.91 -4.36
C ALA A 205 -3.60 2.88 -4.44
N SER A 206 -3.47 1.95 -5.38
CA SER A 206 -4.41 0.84 -5.57
C SER A 206 -3.67 -0.48 -5.48
N PHE A 207 -4.26 -1.44 -4.78
CA PHE A 207 -3.74 -2.80 -4.62
C PHE A 207 -4.73 -3.81 -5.22
N PRO A 208 -4.73 -3.98 -6.55
CA PRO A 208 -5.59 -4.95 -7.21
C PRO A 208 -5.10 -6.38 -7.00
N GLY A 209 -6.02 -7.34 -7.03
CA GLY A 209 -5.69 -8.76 -7.07
C GLY A 209 -5.00 -9.31 -5.82
N LEU A 210 -5.12 -8.64 -4.67
CA LEU A 210 -4.74 -9.22 -3.39
C LEU A 210 -5.57 -10.50 -3.16
N ALA A 211 -5.03 -11.45 -2.41
CA ALA A 211 -5.80 -12.60 -1.90
C ALA A 211 -5.24 -13.03 -0.54
N ILE A 212 -6.08 -13.63 0.30
CA ILE A 212 -5.64 -14.16 1.60
C ILE A 212 -5.76 -15.67 1.57
N ALA A 213 -4.65 -16.38 1.72
CA ALA A 213 -4.60 -17.81 1.46
C ALA A 213 -5.35 -18.66 2.49
N LEU A 214 -5.36 -18.24 3.76
CA LEU A 214 -5.90 -19.03 4.86
C LEU A 214 -7.08 -18.33 5.54
N PRO A 215 -8.11 -19.08 5.95
CA PRO A 215 -9.19 -18.57 6.79
C PRO A 215 -8.67 -17.98 8.10
N GLY A 216 -9.46 -17.09 8.68
CA GLY A 216 -9.13 -16.43 9.94
C GLY A 216 -9.65 -15.01 10.00
N ARG A 217 -9.32 -14.31 11.08
CA ARG A 217 -9.78 -12.94 11.30
C ARG A 217 -8.59 -11.99 11.24
N TYR A 218 -8.69 -11.00 10.36
CA TYR A 218 -7.56 -10.17 9.99
C TYR A 218 -7.96 -8.69 9.86
N LEU A 219 -6.94 -7.84 9.76
CA LEU A 219 -7.08 -6.48 9.26
C LEU A 219 -5.88 -6.15 8.36
N PHE A 220 -6.06 -5.19 7.46
CA PHE A 220 -4.96 -4.65 6.69
C PHE A 220 -4.32 -3.48 7.42
N LYS A 221 -2.99 -3.44 7.40
CA LYS A 221 -2.19 -2.27 7.77
C LYS A 221 -1.52 -1.71 6.52
N ILE A 222 -1.83 -0.47 6.21
CA ILE A 222 -1.27 0.27 5.08
C ILE A 222 -0.22 1.24 5.62
N ASN A 223 0.96 1.22 5.02
CA ASN A 223 2.01 2.19 5.29
C ASN A 223 2.40 2.88 3.99
N VAL A 224 2.70 4.18 4.08
CA VAL A 224 3.24 4.97 2.96
C VAL A 224 4.60 5.48 3.35
N VAL A 225 5.57 5.29 2.45
CA VAL A 225 6.96 5.68 2.63
C VAL A 225 7.35 6.61 1.50
N ASP A 226 7.84 7.78 1.87
CA ASP A 226 8.47 8.73 0.96
C ASP A 226 10.00 8.57 1.02
N MET A 227 10.57 8.10 -0.08
CA MET A 227 12.01 7.91 -0.25
C MET A 227 12.70 9.10 -0.94
N HIS A 228 11.97 10.13 -1.39
CA HIS A 228 12.62 11.32 -1.97
C HIS A 228 13.41 12.10 -0.93
N SER A 229 12.90 12.17 0.30
CA SER A 229 13.64 12.78 1.40
C SER A 229 15.00 12.11 1.60
N ALA A 230 15.10 10.80 1.33
CA ALA A 230 16.34 10.05 1.53
C ALA A 230 17.48 10.46 0.59
N HIS A 231 17.17 10.87 -0.64
CA HIS A 231 18.17 11.28 -1.63
C HIS A 231 18.85 12.61 -1.30
N MET A 232 18.25 13.41 -0.41
CA MET A 232 18.80 14.69 0.06
C MET A 232 19.56 14.56 1.39
N GLY A 233 19.96 13.33 1.78
CA GLY A 233 20.64 13.06 3.04
C GLY A 233 19.72 13.00 4.27
N SER A 234 18.39 13.02 4.07
CA SER A 234 17.42 12.79 5.14
C SER A 234 17.13 11.30 5.31
N THR A 235 16.41 10.92 6.35
CA THR A 235 15.83 9.57 6.45
C THR A 235 14.56 9.47 5.61
N ALA A 236 14.24 8.28 5.10
CA ALA A 236 12.93 8.03 4.48
C ALA A 236 11.81 8.40 5.47
N ARG A 237 10.76 9.07 4.99
CA ARG A 237 9.64 9.48 5.84
C ARG A 237 8.53 8.46 5.74
N VAL A 238 8.08 7.95 6.87
CA VAL A 238 6.93 7.04 6.96
C VAL A 238 5.71 7.81 7.47
N LEU A 239 4.60 7.76 6.76
CA LEU A 239 3.33 8.33 7.23
C LEU A 239 2.72 7.47 8.36
N LYS A 240 1.86 8.08 9.17
CA LYS A 240 1.14 7.36 10.24
C LYS A 240 0.34 6.20 9.63
N PRO A 241 0.56 4.93 10.02
CA PRO A 241 -0.10 3.79 9.40
C PRO A 241 -1.62 3.87 9.45
N LEU A 242 -2.27 3.46 8.36
CA LEU A 242 -3.72 3.33 8.26
C LEU A 242 -4.10 1.85 8.50
N HIS A 243 -5.11 1.61 9.32
CA HIS A 243 -5.63 0.26 9.57
C HIS A 243 -7.06 0.21 9.04
N THR A 244 -7.42 -0.92 8.42
CA THR A 244 -8.82 -1.19 8.09
C THR A 244 -9.56 -1.70 9.32
N ASP A 245 -10.89 -1.73 9.22
CA ASP A 245 -11.68 -2.57 10.10
C ASP A 245 -11.29 -4.04 9.97
N THR A 246 -11.57 -4.80 11.04
CA THR A 246 -11.38 -6.24 11.07
C THR A 246 -12.42 -6.94 10.19
N PHE A 247 -11.97 -7.91 9.41
CA PHE A 247 -12.82 -8.74 8.55
C PHE A 247 -12.47 -10.23 8.73
N ASP A 248 -13.41 -11.08 8.33
CA ASP A 248 -13.30 -12.53 8.41
C ASP A 248 -12.97 -13.11 7.03
N VAL A 249 -11.99 -14.01 6.98
CA VAL A 249 -11.67 -14.82 5.81
C VAL A 249 -12.22 -16.22 6.08
N VAL A 250 -13.12 -16.68 5.22
CA VAL A 250 -13.85 -17.95 5.37
C VAL A 250 -13.48 -18.90 4.23
N ASP A 251 -13.49 -20.21 4.46
CA ASP A 251 -13.18 -21.21 3.42
C ASP A 251 -14.13 -21.10 2.23
N GLU A 252 -15.43 -21.03 2.50
CA GLU A 252 -16.49 -20.93 1.50
C GLU A 252 -17.41 -19.77 1.86
N MET A 253 -17.59 -18.84 0.93
CA MET A 253 -18.48 -17.70 1.13
C MET A 253 -19.92 -18.10 0.80
N ASN A 254 -20.84 -17.80 1.71
CA ASN A 254 -22.26 -18.03 1.47
C ASN A 254 -22.73 -17.20 0.27
N PRO A 255 -23.51 -17.75 -0.69
CA PRO A 255 -24.04 -17.00 -1.83
C PRO A 255 -24.75 -15.68 -1.47
N ALA A 256 -25.46 -15.64 -0.34
CA ALA A 256 -26.12 -14.40 0.12
C ALA A 256 -25.11 -13.32 0.55
N GLU A 257 -24.03 -13.74 1.21
CA GLU A 257 -22.94 -12.84 1.62
C GLU A 257 -22.11 -12.40 0.41
N ALA A 258 -21.87 -13.31 -0.54
CA ALA A 258 -21.22 -12.97 -1.80
C ALA A 258 -22.02 -11.89 -2.53
N ALA A 259 -23.34 -12.02 -2.65
CA ALA A 259 -24.20 -11.00 -3.24
C ALA A 259 -24.15 -9.65 -2.49
N ALA A 260 -24.08 -9.68 -1.15
CA ALA A 260 -23.91 -8.47 -0.35
C ALA A 260 -22.54 -7.80 -0.57
N ALA A 261 -21.48 -8.60 -0.64
CA ALA A 261 -20.13 -8.14 -0.95
C ALA A 261 -20.06 -7.50 -2.35
N GLU A 262 -20.70 -8.09 -3.35
CA GLU A 262 -20.80 -7.51 -4.70
C GLU A 262 -21.49 -6.14 -4.68
N SER A 263 -22.52 -5.94 -3.84
CA SER A 263 -23.16 -4.62 -3.69
C SER A 263 -22.22 -3.59 -3.07
N ILE A 264 -21.40 -3.99 -2.08
CA ILE A 264 -20.37 -3.12 -1.48
C ILE A 264 -19.29 -2.78 -2.52
N VAL A 265 -18.85 -3.77 -3.29
CA VAL A 265 -17.87 -3.62 -4.38
C VAL A 265 -18.39 -2.61 -5.41
N ALA A 266 -19.64 -2.75 -5.86
CA ALA A 266 -20.25 -1.82 -6.82
C ALA A 266 -20.31 -0.38 -6.28
N LYS A 267 -20.64 -0.19 -4.99
CA LYS A 267 -20.62 1.13 -4.34
C LYS A 267 -19.21 1.70 -4.25
N ALA A 268 -18.21 0.86 -3.96
CA ALA A 268 -16.82 1.27 -3.92
C ALA A 268 -16.35 1.75 -5.31
N PHE A 269 -16.63 0.99 -6.37
CA PHE A 269 -16.31 1.42 -7.74
C PHE A 269 -17.03 2.71 -8.12
N ALA A 270 -18.32 2.86 -7.81
CA ALA A 270 -19.05 4.11 -8.05
C ALA A 270 -18.41 5.32 -7.32
N ARG A 271 -17.97 5.15 -6.07
CA ARG A 271 -17.25 6.19 -5.32
C ARG A 271 -15.89 6.51 -5.95
N LEU A 272 -15.19 5.51 -6.48
CA LEU A 272 -13.89 5.68 -7.14
C LEU A 272 -14.05 6.43 -8.47
N GLU A 273 -15.07 6.09 -9.25
CA GLU A 273 -15.44 6.82 -10.46
C GLU A 273 -15.82 8.28 -10.17
N GLU A 274 -16.56 8.53 -9.07
CA GLU A 274 -16.93 9.88 -8.63
C GLU A 274 -15.71 10.77 -8.35
N ILE A 275 -14.60 10.19 -7.88
CA ILE A 275 -13.34 10.92 -7.66
C ILE A 275 -12.38 10.87 -8.87
N GLY A 276 -12.88 10.45 -10.03
CA GLY A 276 -12.13 10.40 -11.29
C GLY A 276 -11.14 9.25 -11.39
N LEU A 277 -11.29 8.20 -10.57
CA LEU A 277 -10.50 6.97 -10.67
C LEU A 277 -11.21 5.92 -11.50
N THR A 278 -10.55 5.48 -12.57
CA THR A 278 -10.91 4.27 -13.31
C THR A 278 -9.80 3.25 -13.07
N ILE A 279 -10.17 2.09 -12.52
CA ILE A 279 -9.26 1.04 -12.02
C ILE A 279 -9.70 -0.32 -12.54
#